data_AF-A0A142YIR6-F1
#
_entry.id   AF-A0A142YIR6-F1
#
_cell.length_a   1.000
_cell.length_b   1.000
_cell.length_c   1.000
_cell.angle_alpha   90.00
_cell.angle_beta   90.00
_cell.angle_gamma   90.00
#
_symmetry.space_group_name_H-M   'P 1'
#
loop_
_entity.id
_entity.type
_entity.pdbx_description
1 polymer ?
#
loop_
_entity_poly.entity_id
_entity_poly.type
_entity_poly.pdbx_seq_one_letter_code
_entity_poly.pdbx_strand_id
1 'polypeptide(L)'
;MSPQMILPVFDPACRRVFHLDKLGAQGQLVALEIWNRATGRDLGARRLTVYRCTRCGGYHVAAKVVQPALGFKQGPVVDRPEDYLAAHSGGPPAR
;
A
#
# COMPACT_ATOMS: atom_id res chain seq x y z
N MET A 1 -12.48 -25.23 -13.72
CA MET A 1 -12.54 -24.03 -12.88
C MET A 1 -12.16 -22.85 -13.76
N SER A 2 -13.12 -22.06 -14.23
CA SER A 2 -12.80 -20.87 -15.02
C SER A 2 -12.09 -19.86 -14.09
N PRO A 3 -10.99 -19.23 -14.52
CA PRO A 3 -10.39 -18.16 -13.73
C PRO A 3 -11.47 -17.12 -13.47
N GLN A 4 -11.84 -16.92 -12.20
CA GLN A 4 -12.73 -15.83 -11.84
C GLN A 4 -11.97 -14.54 -12.10
N MET A 5 -12.21 -13.95 -13.27
CA MET A 5 -11.76 -12.61 -13.55
C MET A 5 -12.40 -11.71 -12.50
N ILE A 6 -11.55 -11.04 -11.70
CA ILE A 6 -11.97 -9.99 -10.77
C ILE A 6 -12.39 -8.81 -11.63
N LEU A 7 -13.60 -8.89 -12.19
CA LEU A 7 -14.13 -7.83 -13.02
C LEU A 7 -14.51 -6.66 -12.11
N PRO A 8 -13.99 -5.46 -12.38
CA PRO A 8 -14.40 -4.27 -11.66
C PRO A 8 -15.92 -4.07 -11.80
N VAL A 9 -16.63 -4.03 -10.68
CA VAL A 9 -18.08 -3.76 -10.68
C VAL A 9 -18.28 -2.26 -10.55
N PHE A 10 -19.19 -1.67 -11.32
CA PHE A 10 -19.55 -0.26 -11.16
C PHE A 10 -20.62 -0.11 -10.08
N ASP A 11 -20.38 0.73 -9.07
CA ASP A 11 -21.38 1.05 -8.06
C ASP A 11 -22.05 2.41 -8.36
N PRO A 12 -23.39 2.46 -8.48
CA PRO A 12 -24.10 3.70 -8.78
C PRO A 12 -24.11 4.71 -7.62
N ALA A 13 -24.00 4.27 -6.35
CA ALA A 13 -23.93 5.16 -5.20
C ALA A 13 -22.59 5.89 -5.10
N CYS A 14 -21.50 5.24 -5.54
CA CYS A 14 -20.16 5.81 -5.56
C CYS A 14 -19.77 6.41 -6.92
N ARG A 15 -20.52 6.09 -8.00
CA ARG A 15 -20.18 6.38 -9.41
C ARG A 15 -18.75 5.97 -9.77
N ARG A 16 -18.28 4.87 -9.18
CA ARG A 16 -16.91 4.39 -9.27
C ARG A 16 -16.88 2.88 -9.36
N VAL A 17 -15.86 2.38 -10.03
CA VAL A 17 -15.46 0.98 -9.97
C VAL A 17 -15.10 0.60 -8.53
N PHE A 18 -15.55 -0.58 -8.09
CA PHE A 18 -15.22 -1.19 -6.80
C PHE A 18 -14.89 -2.68 -6.94
N HIS A 19 -14.22 -3.21 -5.92
CA HIS A 19 -13.98 -4.63 -5.74
C HIS A 19 -14.80 -5.15 -4.55
N LEU A 20 -15.38 -6.34 -4.71
CA LEU A 20 -16.15 -7.00 -3.64
C LEU A 20 -15.24 -7.43 -2.47
N ASP A 21 -14.00 -7.78 -2.78
CA ASP A 21 -13.01 -8.24 -1.81
C ASP A 21 -11.76 -7.36 -1.80
N LYS A 22 -11.03 -7.42 -0.68
CA LYS A 22 -9.82 -6.61 -0.46
C LYS A 22 -8.66 -7.06 -1.35
N LEU A 23 -8.58 -8.34 -1.67
CA LEU A 23 -7.48 -8.91 -2.45
C LEU A 23 -7.54 -8.42 -3.91
N GLY A 24 -8.73 -8.39 -4.50
CA GLY A 24 -8.96 -7.80 -5.82
C GLY A 24 -8.58 -6.32 -5.88
N ALA A 25 -8.94 -5.55 -4.86
CA ALA A 25 -8.53 -4.14 -4.77
C ALA A 25 -7.02 -3.98 -4.60
N GLN A 26 -6.35 -4.88 -3.88
CA GLN A 26 -4.88 -4.90 -3.78
C GLN A 26 -4.23 -5.21 -5.12
N GLY A 27 -4.76 -6.17 -5.87
CA GLY A 27 -4.31 -6.46 -7.23
C GLY A 27 -4.39 -5.24 -8.14
N GLN A 28 -5.51 -4.49 -8.08
CA GLN A 28 -5.65 -3.25 -8.84
C GLN A 28 -4.70 -2.14 -8.37
N LEU A 29 -4.44 -2.02 -7.07
CA LEU A 29 -3.45 -1.09 -6.53
C LEU A 29 -2.07 -1.37 -7.15
N VAL A 30 -1.61 -2.62 -7.11
CA VAL A 30 -0.30 -3.02 -7.68
C VAL A 30 -0.26 -2.76 -9.18
N ALA A 31 -1.31 -3.09 -9.92
CA ALA A 31 -1.39 -2.82 -11.36
C ALA A 31 -1.27 -1.30 -11.65
N LEU A 32 -1.92 -0.45 -10.86
CA LEU A 32 -1.81 1.01 -11.00
C LEU A 32 -0.43 1.54 -10.64
N GLU A 33 0.25 0.97 -9.64
CA GLU A 33 1.63 1.33 -9.30
C GLU A 33 2.59 1.00 -10.44
N ILE A 34 2.49 -0.21 -11.01
CA ILE A 34 3.29 -0.63 -12.18
C ILE A 34 3.01 0.30 -13.36
N TRP A 35 1.74 0.57 -13.65
CA TRP A 35 1.34 1.44 -14.75
C TRP A 35 1.87 2.86 -14.59
N ASN A 36 1.75 3.46 -13.40
CA ASN A 36 2.26 4.80 -13.14
C ASN A 36 3.78 4.87 -13.32
N ARG A 37 4.50 3.85 -12.85
CA ARG A 37 5.94 3.75 -13.03
C ARG A 37 6.32 3.62 -14.52
N ALA A 38 5.63 2.76 -15.25
CA ALA A 38 5.87 2.53 -16.67
C ALA A 38 5.55 3.76 -17.53
N THR A 39 4.57 4.57 -17.14
CA THR A 39 4.15 5.77 -17.87
C THR A 39 4.76 7.06 -17.34
N GLY A 40 5.67 6.99 -16.34
CA GLY A 40 6.28 8.17 -15.73
C GLY A 40 5.30 9.07 -14.98
N ARG A 41 4.11 8.58 -14.61
CA ARG A 41 3.16 9.35 -13.79
C ARG A 41 3.65 9.42 -12.36
N ASP A 42 3.96 10.63 -11.91
CA ASP A 42 4.29 10.90 -10.52
C ASP A 42 3.04 11.26 -9.70
N LEU A 43 2.89 10.61 -8.55
CA LEU A 43 1.84 10.91 -7.58
C LEU A 43 2.26 12.01 -6.59
N GLY A 44 3.53 12.41 -6.59
CA GLY A 44 4.12 13.37 -5.66
C GLY A 44 4.11 12.82 -4.23
N ALA A 45 3.67 13.65 -3.27
CA ALA A 45 3.53 13.24 -1.87
C ALA A 45 2.35 12.27 -1.60
N ARG A 46 1.69 11.75 -2.64
CA ARG A 46 0.53 10.85 -2.50
C ARG A 46 0.95 9.41 -2.75
N ARG A 47 0.27 8.48 -2.06
CA ARG A 47 0.37 7.04 -2.32
C ARG A 47 -1.00 6.46 -2.63
N LEU A 48 -1.02 5.45 -3.48
CA LEU A 48 -2.23 4.65 -3.69
C LEU A 48 -2.51 3.84 -2.43
N THR A 49 -3.79 3.73 -2.08
CA THR A 49 -4.22 2.95 -0.92
C THR A 49 -5.59 2.35 -1.18
N VAL A 50 -5.79 1.15 -0.65
CA VAL A 50 -7.10 0.47 -0.62
C VAL A 50 -7.88 0.93 0.61
N TYR A 51 -9.13 1.33 0.43
CA TYR A 51 -10.05 1.62 1.54
C TYR A 51 -11.41 0.97 1.32
N ARG A 52 -12.09 0.62 2.43
CA ARG A 52 -13.48 0.16 2.41
C ARG A 52 -14.40 1.37 2.38
N CYS A 53 -15.29 1.45 1.41
CA CYS A 53 -16.25 2.54 1.30
C CYS A 53 -17.41 2.33 2.27
N THR A 54 -17.77 3.38 3.00
CA THR A 54 -18.91 3.37 3.92
C THR A 54 -20.26 3.50 3.21
N ARG A 55 -20.27 3.91 1.92
CA ARG A 55 -21.50 4.08 1.12
C ARG A 55 -21.94 2.78 0.44
N CYS A 56 -21.03 2.14 -0.31
CA CYS A 56 -21.33 0.92 -1.06
C CYS A 56 -20.83 -0.37 -0.39
N GLY A 57 -20.05 -0.27 0.69
CA GLY A 57 -19.48 -1.44 1.37
C GLY A 57 -18.29 -2.11 0.65
N GLY A 58 -18.05 -1.78 -0.62
CA GLY A 58 -16.97 -2.30 -1.46
C GLY A 58 -15.59 -1.66 -1.20
N TYR A 59 -14.56 -2.23 -1.80
CA TYR A 59 -13.17 -1.74 -1.72
C TYR A 59 -12.81 -0.90 -2.95
N HIS A 60 -12.18 0.25 -2.71
CA HIS A 60 -11.68 1.13 -3.76
C HIS A 60 -10.20 1.46 -3.56
N VAL A 61 -9.53 1.80 -4.66
CA VAL A 61 -8.18 2.36 -4.67
C VAL A 61 -8.27 3.87 -4.85
N ALA A 62 -7.55 4.64 -4.03
CA ALA A 62 -7.42 6.09 -4.18
C ALA A 62 -5.99 6.55 -3.89
N ALA A 63 -5.56 7.65 -4.51
CA ALA A 63 -4.35 8.35 -4.14
C ALA A 63 -4.63 9.23 -2.92
N LYS A 64 -3.99 8.95 -1.78
CA LYS A 64 -4.06 9.77 -0.57
C LYS A 64 -2.71 10.42 -0.29
N VAL A 65 -2.75 11.67 0.21
CA VAL A 65 -1.53 12.34 0.70
C VAL A 65 -0.98 11.53 1.86
N VAL A 66 0.28 11.14 1.76
CA VAL A 66 1.02 10.61 2.89
C VAL A 66 1.49 11.83 3.66
N GLN A 67 0.79 12.19 4.74
CA GLN A 67 1.42 13.09 5.70
C GLN A 67 2.73 12.42 6.12
N PRO A 68 3.88 13.12 6.08
CA PRO A 68 5.09 12.56 6.65
C PRO A 68 4.76 12.16 8.07
N ALA A 69 4.97 10.88 8.39
CA ALA A 69 4.82 10.41 9.75
C ALA A 69 5.72 11.29 10.61
N LEU A 70 5.12 12.15 11.44
CA LEU A 70 5.85 12.86 12.47
C LEU A 70 6.48 11.79 13.36
N GLY A 71 7.78 11.52 13.16
CA GLY A 71 8.63 10.89 14.16
C GLY A 71 8.91 9.39 14.06
N PHE A 72 8.47 8.64 13.04
CA PHE A 72 9.09 7.31 12.83
C PHE A 72 10.45 7.51 12.16
N LYS A 73 11.50 7.64 12.97
CA LYS A 73 12.87 7.41 12.52
C LYS A 73 12.89 5.99 11.97
N GLN A 74 12.84 5.85 10.65
CA GLN A 74 13.18 4.59 10.02
C GLN A 74 14.59 4.27 10.52
N GLY A 75 14.70 3.21 11.34
CA GLY A 75 16.00 2.62 11.63
C GLY A 75 16.69 2.28 10.32
N PRO A 76 18.02 2.17 10.32
CA PRO A 76 18.74 1.80 9.10
C PRO A 76 18.10 0.57 8.48
N VAL A 77 17.81 0.64 7.18
CA VAL A 77 17.39 -0.53 6.42
C VAL A 77 18.60 -1.46 6.41
N VAL A 78 18.60 -2.45 7.29
CA VAL A 78 19.59 -3.53 7.29
C VAL A 78 19.22 -4.48 6.17
N ASP A 79 20.00 -4.43 5.10
CA ASP A 79 19.84 -5.25 3.89
C ASP A 79 20.21 -6.73 4.16
N ARG A 80 21.00 -6.98 5.21
CA ARG A 80 21.46 -8.33 5.59
C ARG A 80 21.11 -8.63 7.06
N PRO A 81 20.58 -9.83 7.37
CA PRO A 81 20.16 -10.18 8.73
C PRO A 81 21.30 -10.14 9.77
N GLU A 82 22.53 -10.36 9.33
CA GLU A 82 23.75 -10.32 10.15
C GLU A 82 24.08 -8.93 10.72
N ASP A 83 23.66 -7.86 10.03
CA ASP A 83 23.88 -6.48 10.47
C ASP A 83 22.93 -6.05 11.59
N TYR A 84 21.82 -6.77 11.78
CA TYR A 84 20.83 -6.49 12.83
C TYR A 84 21.37 -6.76 14.24
N LEU A 85 22.19 -7.82 14.38
CA LEU A 85 22.80 -8.20 15.66
C LEU A 85 23.90 -7.22 16.08
N ALA A 86 24.70 -6.70 15.13
CA ALA A 86 25.75 -5.73 15.42
C ALA A 86 25.20 -4.38 15.91
N ALA A 87 24.05 -3.94 15.40
CA ALA A 87 23.41 -2.69 15.80
C ALA A 87 22.79 -2.70 17.21
N HIS A 88 22.56 -3.89 17.79
CA HIS A 88 21.79 -4.06 19.03
C HIS A 88 22.50 -4.87 20.12
N SER A 89 23.78 -5.22 19.93
CA SER A 89 24.58 -6.02 20.87
C SER A 89 25.48 -5.18 21.79
N GLY A 90 25.20 -3.89 21.97
CA GLY A 90 25.84 -3.07 23.01
C GLY A 90 25.60 -3.66 24.39
N GLY A 91 26.59 -4.40 24.91
CA GLY A 91 26.56 -5.05 26.21
C GLY A 91 26.35 -4.06 27.36
N PRO A 92 25.92 -4.55 28.54
CA PRO A 92 25.59 -3.68 29.66
C PRO A 92 26.82 -2.88 30.10
N PRO A 93 26.66 -1.62 30.54
CA PRO A 93 27.79 -0.81 30.99
C PRO A 93 28.47 -1.48 32.20
N ALA A 94 29.79 -1.66 32.11
CA ALA A 94 30.61 -2.08 33.23
C ALA A 94 30.55 -1.02 34.34
N ARG A 95 30.37 -1.48 35.59
CA ARG A 95 30.33 -0.66 36.81
C ARG A 95 31.72 -0.18 37.22
#